data_AF-A0A934R0H5-F1
#
_entry.id   AF-A0A934R0H5-F1
#
_cell.length_a   1.000
_cell.length_b   1.000
_cell.length_c   1.000
_cell.angle_alpha   90.00
_cell.angle_beta   90.00
_cell.angle_gamma   90.00
#
_symmetry.space_group_name_H-M   'P 1'
#
loop_
_entity.id
_entity.type
_entity.pdbx_description
1 polymer ?
#
loop_
_entity_poly.entity_id
_entity_poly.type
_entity_poly.pdbx_seq_one_letter_code
_entity_poly.pdbx_strand_id
1 'polypeptide(L)'
;MKSLTTVFLFAALASPLSAAIIVTGNVSTPNAPCTFEITSDINVTITANAVNQIVAVMFDNWVTTDGTRTDRPLSPGFSYQLNGIAGSQTATLGDNIDNTFGIITPGDGFIFLQLPTPAVIGDILTLKAGVYNFTGDAAFNPQTVGTFNGNLVVIDNLANPIAAPTAVPEPSGALLGLVGAALLFRRRR
;
A
#
# COMPACT_ATOMS: atom_id res chain seq x y z
N MET A 1 34.33 17.00 -46.69
CA MET A 1 32.94 17.12 -46.18
C MET A 1 32.88 16.32 -44.88
N LYS A 2 32.72 16.98 -43.72
CA LYS A 2 32.62 16.31 -42.41
C LYS A 2 31.15 16.33 -41.98
N SER A 3 30.56 15.15 -41.82
CA SER A 3 29.19 14.97 -41.31
C SER A 3 29.21 15.07 -39.79
N LEU A 4 28.38 15.94 -39.20
CA LEU A 4 28.13 15.99 -37.76
C LEU A 4 26.91 15.12 -37.42
N THR A 5 27.14 13.98 -36.78
CA THR A 5 26.08 13.16 -36.19
C THR A 5 25.72 13.73 -34.82
N THR A 6 24.56 14.37 -34.69
CA THR A 6 24.03 14.82 -33.40
C THR A 6 23.32 13.65 -32.74
N VAL A 7 23.89 13.12 -31.66
CA VAL A 7 23.25 12.10 -30.82
C VAL A 7 22.34 12.84 -29.83
N PHE A 8 21.03 12.68 -29.99
CA PHE A 8 20.06 13.12 -28.98
C PHE A 8 20.04 12.10 -27.84
N LEU A 9 20.67 12.45 -26.72
CA LEU A 9 20.59 11.67 -25.48
C LEU A 9 19.23 11.97 -24.82
N PHE A 10 18.26 11.09 -24.99
CA PHE A 10 17.04 11.10 -24.18
C PHE A 10 17.38 10.51 -22.80
N ALA A 11 17.87 11.33 -21.89
CA ALA A 11 17.87 10.99 -20.47
C ALA A 11 16.40 11.04 -19.99
N ALA A 12 15.72 9.90 -20.05
CA ALA A 12 14.44 9.75 -19.37
C ALA A 12 14.70 9.90 -17.87
N LEU A 13 14.35 11.06 -17.32
CA LEU A 13 14.19 11.25 -15.87
C LEU A 13 12.97 10.42 -15.45
N ALA A 14 13.13 9.10 -15.37
CA ALA A 14 12.21 8.23 -14.68
C ALA A 14 12.30 8.61 -13.20
N SER A 15 11.51 9.61 -12.81
CA SER A 15 11.26 9.84 -11.39
C SER A 15 10.65 8.55 -10.87
N PRO A 16 11.19 7.95 -9.79
CA PRO A 16 10.57 6.77 -9.22
C PRO A 16 9.13 7.14 -8.90
N LEU A 17 8.19 6.39 -9.47
CA LEU A 17 6.77 6.53 -9.14
C LEU A 17 6.66 6.30 -7.63
N SER A 18 6.14 7.31 -6.94
CA SER A 18 5.77 7.15 -5.54
C SER A 18 4.67 6.09 -5.45
N ALA A 19 4.89 5.07 -4.63
CA ALA A 19 3.85 4.10 -4.30
C ALA A 19 2.76 4.81 -3.50
N ALA A 20 1.50 4.61 -3.89
CA ALA A 20 0.34 5.08 -3.17
C ALA A 20 -0.54 3.88 -2.81
N ILE A 21 -1.25 4.03 -1.70
CA ILE A 21 -2.27 3.08 -1.24
C ILE A 21 -3.63 3.75 -1.39
N ILE A 22 -4.54 3.12 -2.13
CA ILE A 22 -5.82 3.71 -2.49
C ILE A 22 -6.94 2.72 -2.21
N VAL A 23 -7.96 3.17 -1.47
CA VAL A 23 -9.21 2.44 -1.32
C VAL A 23 -10.32 3.15 -2.10
N THR A 24 -11.05 2.40 -2.93
CA THR A 24 -12.18 2.92 -3.69
C THR A 24 -13.43 2.05 -3.53
N GLY A 25 -14.60 2.64 -3.74
CA GLY A 25 -15.90 1.98 -3.61
C GLY A 25 -16.74 2.55 -2.48
N ASN A 26 -17.91 1.96 -2.27
CA ASN A 26 -18.80 2.31 -1.16
C ASN A 26 -18.61 1.28 -0.04
N VAL A 27 -17.55 1.48 0.76
CA VAL A 27 -17.14 0.52 1.78
C VAL A 27 -18.20 0.30 2.85
N SER A 28 -19.06 1.29 3.11
CA SER A 28 -20.13 1.21 4.10
C SER A 28 -21.43 0.57 3.59
N THR A 29 -21.45 0.05 2.36
CA THR A 29 -22.61 -0.66 1.80
C THR A 29 -22.34 -2.16 1.74
N PRO A 30 -23.16 -2.99 2.42
CA PRO A 30 -22.99 -4.44 2.40
C PRO A 30 -22.89 -5.01 0.98
N ASN A 31 -21.84 -5.77 0.73
CA ASN A 31 -21.56 -6.43 -0.56
C ASN A 31 -21.26 -5.50 -1.75
N ALA A 32 -21.13 -4.18 -1.54
CA ALA A 32 -20.72 -3.30 -2.62
C ALA A 32 -19.27 -3.64 -3.06
N PRO A 33 -18.98 -3.69 -4.38
CA PRO A 33 -17.63 -3.95 -4.86
C PRO A 33 -16.72 -2.79 -4.47
N CYS A 34 -15.59 -3.11 -3.85
CA CYS A 34 -14.56 -2.16 -3.43
C CYS A 34 -13.18 -2.64 -3.88
N THR A 35 -12.23 -1.71 -3.97
CA THR A 35 -10.84 -2.01 -4.35
C THR A 35 -9.87 -1.43 -3.34
N PHE A 36 -8.81 -2.18 -3.04
CA PHE A 36 -7.60 -1.75 -2.37
C PHE A 36 -6.46 -1.85 -3.39
N GLU A 37 -5.79 -0.74 -3.67
CA GLU A 37 -4.77 -0.64 -4.70
C GLU A 37 -3.43 -0.19 -4.11
N ILE A 38 -2.35 -0.87 -4.51
CA ILE A 38 -0.98 -0.43 -4.34
C ILE A 38 -0.46 -0.03 -5.73
N THR A 39 -0.18 1.25 -5.96
CA THR A 39 0.13 1.76 -7.31
C THR A 39 1.55 1.44 -7.78
N SER A 40 2.47 1.16 -6.87
CA SER A 40 3.86 0.77 -7.14
C SER A 40 4.41 -0.06 -5.98
N ASP A 41 5.41 -0.90 -6.26
CA ASP A 41 5.99 -1.77 -5.23
C ASP A 41 6.51 -0.95 -4.03
N ILE A 42 6.22 -1.42 -2.81
CA ILE A 42 6.71 -0.82 -1.56
C ILE A 42 7.76 -1.75 -0.98
N ASN A 43 9.00 -1.29 -0.91
CA ASN A 43 10.10 -2.03 -0.30
C ASN A 43 10.26 -1.63 1.17
N VAL A 44 10.30 -2.62 2.04
CA VAL A 44 10.47 -2.46 3.48
C VAL A 44 11.66 -3.30 3.94
N THR A 45 12.65 -2.65 4.54
CA THR A 45 13.81 -3.34 5.13
C THR A 45 13.49 -3.77 6.56
N ILE A 46 13.70 -5.05 6.85
CA ILE A 46 13.46 -5.63 8.17
C ILE A 46 14.61 -5.24 9.10
N THR A 47 14.28 -4.64 10.24
CA THR A 47 15.20 -4.07 11.22
C THR A 47 15.22 -4.83 12.55
N ALA A 48 14.27 -5.74 12.77
CA ALA A 48 14.25 -6.65 13.91
C ALA A 48 13.79 -8.06 13.46
N ASN A 49 14.24 -9.10 14.17
CA ASN A 49 13.80 -10.46 13.87
C ASN A 49 12.33 -10.64 14.26
N ALA A 50 11.53 -11.21 13.36
CA ALA A 50 10.16 -11.57 13.69
C ALA A 50 10.14 -12.70 14.72
N VAL A 51 9.42 -12.52 15.82
CA VAL A 51 9.11 -13.62 16.72
C VAL A 51 8.06 -14.48 16.00
N ASN A 52 8.49 -15.59 15.38
CA ASN A 52 7.71 -16.51 14.55
C ASN A 52 7.46 -16.08 13.09
N GLN A 53 6.72 -15.00 12.84
CA GLN A 53 6.33 -14.62 11.47
C GLN A 53 5.88 -13.16 11.37
N ILE A 54 5.93 -12.62 10.16
CA ILE A 54 5.23 -11.38 9.81
C ILE A 54 3.73 -11.66 9.80
N VAL A 55 2.94 -10.83 10.49
CA VAL A 55 1.48 -11.03 10.59
C VAL A 55 0.69 -9.87 10.01
N ALA A 56 1.25 -8.65 10.01
CA ALA A 56 0.54 -7.52 9.46
C ALA A 56 1.45 -6.41 8.92
N VAL A 57 0.86 -5.65 8.01
CA VAL A 57 1.30 -4.34 7.59
C VAL A 57 0.29 -3.34 8.16
N MET A 58 0.76 -2.45 9.04
CA MET A 58 -0.02 -1.44 9.72
C MET A 58 0.06 -0.11 8.98
N PHE A 59 -1.09 0.56 8.84
CA PHE A 59 -1.25 1.91 8.30
C PHE A 59 -1.50 2.86 9.47
N ASP A 60 -0.43 3.52 9.92
CA ASP A 60 -0.42 4.37 11.11
C ASP A 60 -1.36 5.56 10.95
N ASN A 61 -2.28 5.74 11.91
CA ASN A 61 -3.28 6.81 11.94
C ASN A 61 -4.11 6.93 10.65
N TRP A 62 -4.52 5.81 10.06
CA TRP A 62 -5.34 5.80 8.84
C TRP A 62 -6.74 6.38 9.07
N VAL A 63 -7.36 6.07 10.21
CA VAL A 63 -8.75 6.47 10.50
C VAL A 63 -8.89 7.01 11.92
N THR A 64 -10.03 7.66 12.19
CA THR A 64 -10.56 7.80 13.54
C THR A 64 -11.38 6.55 13.85
N THR A 65 -11.09 5.89 14.97
CA THR A 65 -11.84 4.69 15.38
C THR A 65 -13.33 4.96 15.49
N ASP A 66 -14.14 4.03 15.00
CA ASP A 66 -15.59 3.94 15.23
C ASP A 66 -15.94 2.95 16.35
N GLY A 67 -14.92 2.36 16.99
CA GLY A 67 -15.05 1.41 18.09
C GLY A 67 -15.38 -0.02 17.67
N THR A 68 -15.36 -0.36 16.38
CA THR A 68 -15.55 -1.74 15.93
C THR A 68 -14.61 -2.08 14.77
N ARG A 69 -13.79 -3.10 14.95
CA ARG A 69 -12.97 -3.67 13.88
C ARG A 69 -13.83 -4.45 12.90
N THR A 70 -13.70 -4.11 11.61
CA THR A 70 -14.28 -4.89 10.52
C THR A 70 -13.19 -5.39 9.57
N ASP A 71 -13.07 -6.71 9.43
CA ASP A 71 -12.14 -7.33 8.48
C ASP A 71 -12.82 -7.71 7.17
N ARG A 72 -12.13 -7.49 6.05
CA ARG A 72 -12.57 -7.87 4.71
C ARG A 72 -11.50 -8.64 3.93
N PRO A 73 -11.81 -9.85 3.43
CA PRO A 73 -10.85 -10.61 2.65
C PRO A 73 -10.53 -9.92 1.33
N LEU A 74 -9.24 -9.87 0.99
CA LEU A 74 -8.73 -9.37 -0.28
C LEU A 74 -8.68 -10.48 -1.33
N SER A 75 -9.02 -10.16 -2.58
CA SER A 75 -8.98 -11.08 -3.72
C SER A 75 -8.47 -10.38 -5.00
N PRO A 76 -7.51 -10.96 -5.75
CA PRO A 76 -6.85 -12.23 -5.51
C PRO A 76 -5.94 -12.18 -4.27
N GLY A 77 -5.28 -13.30 -3.95
CA GLY A 77 -4.33 -13.35 -2.84
C GLY A 77 -3.30 -12.21 -2.89
N PHE A 78 -3.03 -11.62 -1.74
CA PHE A 78 -2.11 -10.49 -1.60
C PHE A 78 -0.70 -10.89 -2.03
N SER A 79 -0.13 -10.13 -2.97
CA SER A 79 1.15 -10.47 -3.60
C SER A 79 2.30 -9.77 -2.88
N TYR A 80 3.38 -10.50 -2.63
CA TYR A 80 4.57 -10.00 -1.96
C TYR A 80 5.84 -10.64 -2.54
N GLN A 81 7.00 -10.08 -2.20
CA GLN A 81 8.30 -10.76 -2.32
C GLN A 81 9.05 -10.65 -1.00
N LEU A 82 9.74 -11.72 -0.60
CA LEU A 82 10.73 -11.68 0.48
C LEU A 82 12.08 -12.04 -0.12
N ASN A 83 13.04 -11.11 -0.07
CA ASN A 83 14.36 -11.27 -0.69
C ASN A 83 14.29 -11.69 -2.17
N GLY A 84 13.35 -11.11 -2.92
CA GLY A 84 13.11 -11.39 -4.34
C GLY A 84 12.35 -12.70 -4.63
N ILE A 85 12.05 -13.51 -3.62
CA ILE A 85 11.22 -14.71 -3.76
C ILE A 85 9.76 -14.29 -3.72
N ALA A 86 9.04 -14.47 -4.82
CA ALA A 86 7.63 -14.14 -4.94
C ALA A 86 6.74 -15.08 -4.10
N GLY A 87 5.73 -14.50 -3.46
CA GLY A 87 4.69 -15.20 -2.73
C GLY A 87 3.32 -14.56 -2.94
N SER A 88 2.28 -15.33 -2.66
CA SER A 88 0.91 -14.87 -2.61
C SER A 88 0.16 -15.62 -1.53
N GLN A 89 -0.75 -14.95 -0.84
CA GLN A 89 -1.51 -15.53 0.25
C GLN A 89 -2.85 -14.85 0.47
N THR A 90 -3.75 -15.52 1.17
CA THR A 90 -4.96 -14.88 1.68
C THR A 90 -4.57 -13.77 2.66
N ALA A 91 -5.16 -12.60 2.47
CA ALA A 91 -5.00 -11.47 3.35
C ALA A 91 -6.37 -10.85 3.63
N THR A 92 -6.49 -10.15 4.75
CA THR A 92 -7.67 -9.37 5.10
C THR A 92 -7.27 -7.92 5.34
N LEU A 93 -8.03 -6.99 4.77
CA LEU A 93 -7.96 -5.58 5.09
C LEU A 93 -8.87 -5.34 6.30
N GLY A 94 -8.36 -4.74 7.37
CA GLY A 94 -9.22 -4.16 8.38
C GLY A 94 -8.97 -2.68 8.56
N ASP A 95 -10.04 -2.03 8.97
CA ASP A 95 -10.19 -0.59 9.04
C ASP A 95 -9.60 0.02 10.31
N ASN A 96 -9.82 -0.63 11.46
CA ASN A 96 -9.31 -0.23 12.77
C ASN A 96 -9.26 -1.42 13.76
N ILE A 97 -8.80 -1.15 14.98
CA ILE A 97 -8.95 -2.06 16.13
C ILE A 97 -9.79 -1.43 17.24
N ASP A 98 -10.37 -2.26 18.11
CA ASP A 98 -11.24 -1.82 19.21
C ASP A 98 -10.45 -1.25 20.39
N ASN A 99 -9.20 -1.71 20.55
CA ASN A 99 -8.37 -1.44 21.72
C ASN A 99 -6.88 -1.57 21.40
N THR A 100 -6.05 -0.74 22.02
CA THR A 100 -4.60 -0.75 21.83
C THR A 100 -3.98 -2.12 22.15
N PHE A 101 -3.08 -2.58 21.29
CA PHE A 101 -2.29 -3.80 21.49
C PHE A 101 -0.87 -3.60 20.94
N GLY A 102 0.14 -3.67 21.82
CA GLY A 102 1.51 -3.35 21.46
C GLY A 102 1.62 -1.91 20.97
N ILE A 103 2.13 -1.72 19.74
CA ILE A 103 2.18 -0.40 19.09
C ILE A 103 0.88 -0.01 18.37
N ILE A 104 -0.03 -0.98 18.15
CA ILE A 104 -1.22 -0.75 17.34
C ILE A 104 -2.24 0.01 18.18
N THR A 105 -2.75 1.09 17.63
CA THR A 105 -3.76 1.97 18.21
C THR A 105 -5.09 1.84 17.46
N PRO A 106 -6.22 2.26 18.07
CA PRO A 106 -7.52 2.24 17.39
C PRO A 106 -7.60 3.07 16.11
N GLY A 107 -6.65 3.99 15.85
CA GLY A 107 -6.61 4.76 14.60
C GLY A 107 -5.89 4.04 13.45
N ASP A 108 -5.27 2.90 13.71
CA ASP A 108 -4.48 2.18 12.72
C ASP A 108 -5.34 1.16 11.98
N GLY A 109 -5.28 1.16 10.65
CA GLY A 109 -5.77 0.04 9.87
C GLY A 109 -4.63 -0.88 9.45
N PHE A 110 -4.96 -2.01 8.82
CA PHE A 110 -3.94 -3.04 8.57
C PHE A 110 -4.34 -3.96 7.42
N ILE A 111 -3.32 -4.55 6.82
CA ILE A 111 -3.45 -5.80 6.09
C ILE A 111 -2.94 -6.89 7.01
N PHE A 112 -3.78 -7.85 7.37
CA PHE A 112 -3.29 -9.09 7.98
C PHE A 112 -2.80 -10.03 6.89
N LEU A 113 -1.51 -10.35 6.95
CA LEU A 113 -0.83 -11.31 6.10
C LEU A 113 0.13 -12.14 6.97
N GLN A 114 -0.19 -13.42 7.15
CA GLN A 114 0.69 -14.38 7.79
C GLN A 114 1.70 -14.95 6.78
N LEU A 115 2.93 -14.45 6.77
CA LEU A 115 3.96 -15.00 5.88
C LEU A 115 4.43 -16.37 6.41
N PRO A 116 4.74 -17.35 5.54
CA PRO A 116 5.12 -18.71 5.95
C PRO A 116 6.51 -18.80 6.59
N THR A 117 7.33 -17.76 6.44
CA THR A 117 8.70 -17.72 6.95
C THR A 117 8.90 -16.53 7.88
N PRO A 118 9.55 -16.72 9.05
CA PRO A 118 10.02 -15.61 9.85
C PRO A 118 10.96 -14.74 9.01
N ALA A 119 10.78 -13.42 9.07
CA ALA A 119 11.73 -12.49 8.53
C ALA A 119 12.83 -12.20 9.55
N VAL A 120 14.05 -12.03 9.07
CA VAL A 120 15.23 -11.70 9.87
C VAL A 120 15.78 -10.32 9.51
N ILE A 121 16.60 -9.75 10.40
CA ILE A 121 17.25 -8.46 10.17
C ILE A 121 18.00 -8.48 8.84
N GLY A 122 17.75 -7.47 8.00
CA GLY A 122 18.37 -7.31 6.68
C GLY A 122 17.55 -7.87 5.53
N ASP A 123 16.50 -8.64 5.80
CA ASP A 123 15.55 -9.05 4.77
C ASP A 123 14.85 -7.84 4.14
N ILE A 124 14.45 -7.98 2.88
CA ILE A 124 13.65 -7.01 2.16
C ILE A 124 12.29 -7.62 1.85
N LEU A 125 11.24 -7.07 2.47
CA LEU A 125 9.86 -7.35 2.12
C LEU A 125 9.40 -6.34 1.07
N THR A 126 8.97 -6.83 -0.09
CA THR A 126 8.31 -6.02 -1.11
C THR A 126 6.82 -6.31 -1.11
N LEU A 127 6.00 -5.30 -0.82
CA LEU A 127 4.56 -5.35 -1.07
C LEU A 127 4.34 -5.03 -2.54
N LYS A 128 3.73 -5.95 -3.29
CA LYS A 128 3.62 -5.81 -4.73
C LYS A 128 2.50 -4.87 -5.13
N ALA A 129 2.78 -4.03 -6.12
CA ALA A 129 1.78 -3.26 -6.82
C ALA A 129 0.67 -4.19 -7.33
N GLY A 130 -0.58 -3.74 -7.22
CA GLY A 130 -1.72 -4.55 -7.61
C GLY A 130 -3.04 -3.95 -7.17
N VAL A 131 -4.12 -4.46 -7.75
CA VAL A 131 -5.50 -4.15 -7.37
C VAL A 131 -6.10 -5.39 -6.72
N TYR A 132 -6.55 -5.23 -5.49
CA TYR A 132 -7.14 -6.26 -4.66
C TYR A 132 -8.59 -5.89 -4.38
N ASN A 133 -9.53 -6.73 -4.77
CA ASN A 133 -10.95 -6.52 -4.58
C ASN A 133 -11.39 -7.01 -3.20
N PHE A 134 -12.39 -6.34 -2.64
CA PHE A 134 -13.11 -6.77 -1.44
C PHE A 134 -14.57 -6.30 -1.51
N THR A 135 -15.38 -6.70 -0.54
CA THR A 135 -16.78 -6.29 -0.44
C THR A 135 -17.01 -5.34 0.74
N GLY A 136 -17.83 -4.32 0.56
CA GLY A 136 -18.20 -3.39 1.65
C GLY A 136 -19.00 -4.05 2.78
N ASP A 137 -18.96 -3.46 3.98
CA ASP A 137 -19.77 -3.78 5.16
C ASP A 137 -20.40 -2.51 5.71
N ALA A 138 -21.60 -2.58 6.30
CA ALA A 138 -22.16 -1.43 7.02
C ALA A 138 -21.27 -0.94 8.17
N ALA A 139 -20.50 -1.84 8.79
CA ALA A 139 -19.58 -1.54 9.87
C ALA A 139 -18.15 -1.19 9.41
N PHE A 140 -17.85 -1.20 8.10
CA PHE A 140 -16.52 -0.86 7.63
C PHE A 140 -16.32 0.67 7.62
N ASN A 141 -15.25 1.14 8.25
CA ASN A 141 -15.01 2.56 8.47
C ASN A 141 -14.93 3.35 7.15
N PRO A 142 -15.83 4.32 6.90
CA PRO A 142 -15.87 5.08 5.65
C PRO A 142 -14.65 5.97 5.43
N GLN A 143 -13.89 6.32 6.49
CA GLN A 143 -12.70 7.15 6.37
C GLN A 143 -11.54 6.45 5.66
N THR A 144 -11.60 5.12 5.52
CA THR A 144 -10.61 4.36 4.76
C THR A 144 -10.61 4.72 3.27
N VAL A 145 -11.72 5.22 2.73
CA VAL A 145 -11.87 5.55 1.30
C VAL A 145 -11.03 6.75 0.91
N GLY A 146 -10.24 6.60 -0.14
CA GLY A 146 -9.34 7.62 -0.66
C GLY A 146 -7.90 7.12 -0.70
N THR A 147 -6.96 8.07 -0.75
CA THR A 147 -5.53 7.78 -0.72
C THR A 147 -5.03 7.87 0.72
N PHE A 148 -4.39 6.80 1.20
CA PHE A 148 -3.71 6.82 2.49
C PHE A 148 -2.47 7.71 2.42
N ASN A 149 -2.30 8.55 3.45
CA ASN A 149 -1.14 9.40 3.65
C ASN A 149 -0.63 9.22 5.07
N GLY A 150 0.51 8.55 5.22
CA GLY A 150 1.04 8.20 6.54
C GLY A 150 2.20 7.21 6.46
N ASN A 151 2.48 6.59 7.60
CA ASN A 151 3.55 5.62 7.72
C ASN A 151 3.02 4.20 7.61
N LEU A 152 3.80 3.36 6.95
CA LEU A 152 3.63 1.92 6.94
C LEU A 152 4.60 1.28 7.93
N VAL A 153 4.09 0.41 8.79
CA VAL A 153 4.91 -0.36 9.75
C VAL A 153 4.63 -1.85 9.58
N VAL A 154 5.67 -2.66 9.45
CA VAL A 154 5.53 -4.12 9.42
C VAL A 154 5.65 -4.64 10.86
N ILE A 155 4.73 -5.51 11.26
CA ILE A 155 4.65 -6.04 12.62
C ILE A 155 4.66 -7.57 12.68
N ASP A 156 5.20 -8.10 13.77
CA ASP A 156 5.14 -9.53 14.10
C ASP A 156 3.82 -9.92 14.78
N ASN A 157 3.70 -11.19 15.19
CA ASN A 157 2.50 -11.72 15.83
C ASN A 157 2.26 -11.21 17.27
N LEU A 158 3.21 -10.48 17.84
CA LEU A 158 3.12 -9.84 19.15
C LEU A 158 2.94 -8.32 19.02
N ALA A 159 2.66 -7.82 17.81
CA ALA A 159 2.57 -6.39 17.51
C ALA A 159 3.86 -5.60 17.81
N ASN A 160 5.02 -6.23 17.70
CA ASN A 160 6.30 -5.52 17.71
C ASN A 160 6.60 -5.01 16.28
N PRO A 161 7.08 -3.77 16.12
CA PRO A 161 7.57 -3.29 14.85
C PRO A 161 8.85 -4.03 14.48
N ILE A 162 8.86 -4.65 13.31
CA ILE A 162 10.02 -5.38 12.76
C ILE A 162 10.66 -4.70 11.56
N ALA A 163 10.10 -3.56 11.14
CA ALA A 163 10.70 -2.67 10.15
C ALA A 163 10.58 -1.21 10.58
N ALA A 164 11.47 -0.37 10.05
CA ALA A 164 11.37 1.07 10.22
C ALA A 164 10.10 1.60 9.52
N PRO A 165 9.41 2.61 10.10
CA PRO A 165 8.31 3.29 9.45
C PRO A 165 8.72 3.77 8.05
N THR A 166 7.98 3.33 7.04
CA THR A 166 8.19 3.74 5.66
C THR A 166 7.06 4.68 5.28
N ALA A 167 7.37 5.95 5.05
CA ALA A 167 6.38 6.90 4.58
C ALA A 167 5.85 6.45 3.21
N VAL A 168 4.53 6.31 3.08
CA VAL A 168 3.88 6.08 1.79
C VAL A 168 3.83 7.42 1.09
N PRO A 169 4.63 7.67 0.03
CA PRO A 169 4.71 9.02 -0.49
C PRO A 169 3.46 9.36 -1.31
N GLU A 170 3.02 10.62 -1.26
CA GLU A 170 1.80 11.04 -1.94
C GLU A 170 1.88 10.80 -3.46
N PRO A 171 0.78 10.39 -4.13
CA PRO A 171 0.78 10.26 -5.57
C PRO A 171 1.12 11.61 -6.20
N SER A 172 2.20 11.66 -6.98
CA SER A 172 2.62 12.89 -7.62
C SER A 172 1.52 13.36 -8.58
N GLY A 173 0.86 14.47 -8.25
CA GLY A 173 -0.19 15.09 -9.08
C GLY A 173 0.29 15.53 -10.49
N ALA A 174 1.56 15.31 -10.81
CA ALA A 174 2.19 15.62 -12.10
C ALA A 174 1.53 14.94 -13.31
N LEU A 175 0.84 13.80 -13.12
CA LEU A 175 0.16 13.10 -14.22
C LEU A 175 -1.16 13.76 -14.67
N LEU A 176 -1.84 14.51 -13.79
CA LEU A 176 -3.07 15.23 -14.16
C LEU A 176 -2.79 16.50 -14.99
N GLY A 177 -1.60 17.10 -14.86
CA GLY A 177 -1.22 18.32 -15.59
C GLY A 177 -0.87 18.11 -17.07
N LEU A 178 -0.27 16.96 -17.42
CA LEU A 178 0.19 16.68 -18.78
C LEU A 178 -0.95 16.34 -19.76
N VAL A 179 -2.00 15.66 -19.28
CA VAL A 179 -3.20 15.37 -20.10
C VAL A 179 -3.97 16.66 -20.41
N GLY A 180 -4.06 17.59 -19.46
CA GLY A 180 -4.71 18.89 -19.65
C GLY A 180 -3.99 19.78 -20.68
N ALA A 181 -2.66 19.80 -20.66
CA ALA A 181 -1.88 20.56 -21.64
C ALA A 181 -2.00 19.98 -23.07
N ALA A 182 -1.95 18.65 -23.22
CA ALA A 182 -2.08 18.00 -24.54
C ALA A 182 -3.45 18.25 -25.20
N LEU A 183 -4.53 18.33 -24.41
CA LEU A 183 -5.88 18.66 -24.91
C LEU A 183 -6.02 20.14 -25.30
N LEU A 184 -5.33 21.06 -24.63
CA LEU A 184 -5.33 22.48 -24.98
C LEU A 184 -4.58 22.77 -26.29
N PHE A 185 -3.52 22.01 -26.60
CA PHE A 185 -2.79 22.18 -27.87
C PHE A 185 -3.48 21.56 -29.08
N ARG A 186 -4.47 20.67 -28.90
CA ARG A 186 -5.20 20.03 -30.01
C ARG A 186 -6.36 20.86 -30.57
N ARG A 187 -6.75 21.94 -29.89
CA ARG A 187 -7.92 22.77 -30.26
C ARG A 187 -7.59 23.99 -31.13
N ARG A 188 -6.35 24.11 -31.63
CA ARG A 188 -5.86 25.25 -32.45
C ARG A 188 -5.34 24.85 -33.84
N ARG A 189 -5.78 23.73 -34.40
CA ARG A 189 -5.58 23.44 -35.83
C ARG A 189 -6.91 23.15 -36.50
#